data_AF-V2XIF8-F1
#
_entry.id   AF-V2XIF8-F1
#
_cell.length_a   1.000
_cell.length_b   1.000
_cell.length_c   1.000
_cell.angle_alpha   90.00
_cell.angle_beta   90.00
_cell.angle_gamma   90.00
#
_symmetry.space_group_name_H-M   'P 1'
#
loop_
_entity.id
_entity.type
_entity.pdbx_description
1 polymer ?
#
loop_
_entity_poly.entity_id
_entity_poly.type
_entity_poly.pdbx_seq_one_letter_code
_entity_poly.pdbx_strand_id
1 'polypeptide(L)'
;MKFLSLVSALGAAGVAFAAPRSGPVLQPNAYAVAPLSTVAGLQADNGDSRMFYQRTDNSIWMTCVSGHWESGGKTTCDVQIVARTEALGSTPLAVVGDSTLNEWHLYFVSPTNTLSEYIFQTSTISATNPSGIRGGTSCSDCITSELFNVVSTKNKALWAMMQNDNGVRKIRVWFVSAGQPNTLTEAGKRGDEVWKLIGMPNGTAN
;
A
#
# COMPACT_ATOMS: atom_id res chain seq x y z
N MET A 1 -60.17 29.02 55.66
CA MET A 1 -59.55 29.27 54.34
C MET A 1 -58.05 29.48 54.54
N LYS A 2 -57.22 28.49 54.20
CA LYS A 2 -55.75 28.61 54.15
C LYS A 2 -55.32 28.10 52.77
N PHE A 3 -54.83 29.01 51.95
CA PHE A 3 -54.23 28.71 50.65
C PHE A 3 -52.79 28.23 50.89
N LEU A 4 -52.47 27.02 50.45
CA LEU A 4 -51.08 26.58 50.26
C LEU A 4 -50.75 26.67 48.78
N SER A 5 -49.80 27.54 48.45
CA SER A 5 -49.18 27.65 47.12
C SER A 5 -48.11 26.57 47.01
N LEU A 6 -48.26 25.65 46.05
CA LEU A 6 -47.17 24.78 45.59
C LEU A 6 -46.36 25.53 44.55
N VAL A 7 -45.10 25.80 44.85
CA VAL A 7 -44.10 26.24 43.87
C VAL A 7 -43.41 24.98 43.33
N SER A 8 -43.70 24.63 42.08
CA SER A 8 -43.03 23.59 41.33
C SER A 8 -41.70 24.12 40.77
N ALA A 9 -40.58 23.64 41.29
CA ALA A 9 -39.26 23.93 40.75
C ALA A 9 -39.00 23.00 39.54
N LEU A 10 -39.03 23.55 38.32
CA LEU A 10 -38.44 22.90 37.16
C LEU A 10 -36.90 23.00 37.27
N GLY A 11 -36.26 21.87 37.59
CA GLY A 11 -34.82 21.73 37.45
C GLY A 11 -34.45 21.55 35.98
N ALA A 12 -33.78 22.53 35.39
CA ALA A 12 -33.16 22.39 34.08
C ALA A 12 -31.97 21.44 34.20
N ALA A 13 -32.08 20.23 33.64
CA ALA A 13 -30.95 19.33 33.47
C ALA A 13 -30.02 19.90 32.38
N GLY A 14 -29.00 20.64 32.81
CA GLY A 14 -27.91 21.06 31.92
C GLY A 14 -27.16 19.84 31.41
N VAL A 15 -27.21 19.59 30.10
CA VAL A 15 -26.38 18.59 29.46
C VAL A 15 -24.95 19.14 29.45
N ALA A 16 -24.12 18.70 30.39
CA ALA A 16 -22.70 19.02 30.39
C ALA A 16 -22.04 18.29 29.23
N PHE A 17 -21.72 19.02 28.15
CA PHE A 17 -20.80 18.52 27.15
C PHE A 17 -19.44 18.32 27.83
N ALA A 18 -19.03 17.06 27.99
CA ALA A 18 -17.71 16.74 28.49
C ALA A 18 -16.67 17.37 27.55
N ALA A 19 -15.84 18.27 28.07
CA ALA A 19 -14.70 18.78 27.33
C ALA A 19 -13.80 17.59 26.92
N PRO A 20 -13.20 17.60 25.72
CA PRO A 20 -12.22 16.59 25.34
C PRO A 20 -11.13 16.53 26.42
N ARG A 21 -10.85 15.33 26.92
CA ARG A 21 -9.79 15.11 27.91
C ARG A 21 -8.47 15.61 27.34
N SER A 22 -8.01 16.76 27.81
CA SER A 22 -6.66 17.26 27.58
C SER A 22 -5.69 16.47 28.46
N GLY A 23 -5.41 15.22 28.07
CA GLY A 23 -4.23 14.52 28.54
C GLY A 23 -2.97 15.13 27.90
N PRO A 24 -1.76 14.84 28.41
CA PRO A 24 -0.55 15.16 27.67
C PRO A 24 -0.67 14.57 26.27
N VAL A 25 -0.61 15.43 25.24
CA VAL A 25 -0.41 14.96 23.87
C VAL A 25 0.98 14.33 23.88
N LEU A 26 1.04 13.01 23.98
CA LEU A 26 2.26 12.29 23.71
C LEU A 26 2.72 12.77 22.34
N GLN A 27 3.91 13.38 22.26
CA GLN A 27 4.47 13.68 20.95
C GLN A 27 4.56 12.35 20.21
N PRO A 28 3.84 12.18 19.08
CA PRO A 28 3.96 10.96 18.32
C PRO A 28 5.45 10.83 17.93
N ASN A 29 6.02 9.64 18.13
CA ASN A 29 7.31 9.33 17.54
C ASN A 29 7.15 9.47 16.03
N ALA A 30 7.65 10.58 15.47
CA ALA A 30 7.60 10.86 14.05
C ALA A 30 8.88 10.30 13.41
N TYR A 31 8.71 9.40 12.44
CA TYR A 31 9.81 8.96 11.60
C TYR A 31 9.81 9.79 10.32
N ALA A 32 10.83 10.64 10.16
CA ALA A 32 10.93 11.51 8.99
C ALA A 32 11.25 10.68 7.75
N VAL A 33 10.25 10.46 6.91
CA VAL A 33 10.42 10.05 5.51
C VAL A 33 10.21 11.25 4.62
N ALA A 34 11.08 11.43 3.62
CA ALA A 34 10.91 12.40 2.55
C ALA A 34 10.58 11.66 1.24
N PRO A 35 9.36 11.10 1.12
CA PRO A 35 9.00 10.31 -0.05
C PRO A 35 8.90 11.20 -1.30
N LEU A 36 9.52 10.77 -2.39
CA LEU A 36 9.42 11.43 -3.70
C LEU A 36 8.07 11.21 -4.41
N SER A 37 7.31 10.21 -3.98
CA SER A 37 6.07 9.77 -4.63
C SER A 37 5.06 9.19 -3.64
N THR A 38 4.01 8.58 -4.18
CA THR A 38 3.02 7.82 -3.40
C THR A 38 3.69 6.78 -2.52
N VAL A 39 3.22 6.69 -1.28
CA VAL A 39 3.58 5.61 -0.35
C VAL A 39 2.60 4.45 -0.56
N ALA A 40 3.12 3.23 -0.60
CA ALA A 40 2.29 2.02 -0.55
C ALA A 40 2.48 1.34 0.81
N GLY A 41 1.45 0.64 1.29
CA GLY A 41 1.56 -0.07 2.56
C GLY A 41 0.64 -1.27 2.64
N LEU A 42 1.05 -2.23 3.46
CA LEU A 42 0.23 -3.39 3.85
C LEU A 42 0.46 -3.70 5.33
N GLN A 43 -0.50 -4.44 5.89
CA GLN A 43 -0.35 -5.08 7.19
C GLN A 43 0.20 -6.50 6.98
N ALA A 44 1.28 -6.84 7.68
CA ALA A 44 1.79 -8.19 7.76
C ALA A 44 0.94 -9.05 8.71
N ASP A 45 1.00 -10.37 8.58
CA ASP A 45 0.17 -11.29 9.37
C ASP A 45 0.41 -11.19 10.88
N ASN A 46 1.58 -10.72 11.30
CA ASN A 46 1.91 -10.47 12.70
C ASN A 46 1.36 -9.13 13.24
N GLY A 47 0.57 -8.41 12.45
CA GLY A 47 -0.02 -7.12 12.79
C GLY A 47 0.89 -5.91 12.51
N ASP A 48 2.17 -6.14 12.19
CA ASP A 48 3.09 -5.06 11.85
C ASP A 48 2.71 -4.40 10.52
N SER A 49 3.09 -3.13 10.37
CA SER A 49 2.98 -2.42 9.10
C SER A 49 4.25 -2.58 8.26
N ARG A 50 4.08 -2.64 6.94
CA ARG A 50 5.14 -2.53 5.95
C ARG A 50 4.82 -1.35 5.06
N MET A 51 5.74 -0.38 5.03
CA MET A 51 5.59 0.85 4.27
C MET A 51 6.67 0.92 3.20
N PHE A 52 6.25 1.19 1.97
CA PHE A 52 7.10 1.26 0.79
C PHE A 52 7.10 2.68 0.24
N TYR A 53 8.28 3.25 0.04
CA TYR A 53 8.41 4.64 -0.40
C TYR A 53 9.68 4.85 -1.22
N GLN A 54 9.63 5.80 -2.15
CA GLN A 54 10.79 6.18 -2.96
C GLN A 54 11.57 7.32 -2.31
N ARG A 55 12.90 7.18 -2.22
CA ARG A 55 13.83 8.23 -1.75
C ARG A 55 14.27 9.15 -2.90
N THR A 56 14.91 10.27 -2.54
CA THR A 56 15.38 11.31 -3.48
C THR A 56 16.36 10.82 -4.55
N ASP A 57 17.03 9.68 -4.30
CA ASP A 57 17.93 9.03 -5.25
C ASP A 57 17.22 8.03 -6.18
N ASN A 58 15.88 8.01 -6.20
CA ASN A 58 14.99 7.09 -6.91
C ASN A 58 14.96 5.65 -6.39
N SER A 59 15.74 5.27 -5.38
CA SER A 59 15.63 3.93 -4.79
C SER A 59 14.30 3.77 -4.02
N ILE A 60 13.76 2.55 -4.00
CA ILE A 60 12.56 2.24 -3.21
C ILE A 60 13.01 1.51 -1.94
N TRP A 61 12.47 1.96 -0.82
CA TRP A 61 12.76 1.47 0.52
C TRP A 61 11.52 0.90 1.18
N MET A 62 11.74 -0.09 2.03
CA MET A 62 10.74 -0.65 2.92
C MET A 62 11.09 -0.28 4.36
N THR A 63 10.14 0.32 5.07
CA THR A 63 10.20 0.50 6.53
C THR A 63 9.20 -0.45 7.18
N CYS A 64 9.65 -1.18 8.19
CA CYS A 64 8.82 -2.02 9.03
C CYS A 64 8.48 -1.27 10.31
N VAL A 65 7.19 -1.22 10.68
CA VAL A 65 6.75 -0.62 11.93
C VAL A 65 5.96 -1.65 12.72
N SER A 66 6.36 -1.87 13.96
CA SER A 66 5.70 -2.83 14.83
C SER A 66 4.26 -2.39 15.18
N GLY A 67 3.34 -3.34 15.42
CA GLY A 67 1.94 -3.02 15.74
C GLY A 67 1.81 -1.98 16.86
N HIS A 68 1.11 -0.86 16.60
CA HIS A 68 1.07 0.27 17.54
C HIS A 68 0.43 -0.12 18.88
N TRP A 69 -0.64 -0.90 18.84
CA TRP A 69 -1.44 -1.27 20.00
C TRP A 69 -0.74 -2.27 20.92
N GLU A 70 0.07 -3.16 20.34
CA GLU A 70 0.73 -4.26 21.07
C GLU A 70 2.17 -3.94 21.45
N SER A 71 2.87 -3.12 20.66
CA SER A 71 4.33 -2.95 20.77
C SER A 71 4.83 -1.50 20.74
N GLY A 72 3.90 -0.54 20.70
CA GLY A 72 4.20 0.90 20.81
C GLY A 72 4.74 1.55 19.54
N GLY A 73 4.63 0.90 18.38
CA GLY A 73 4.93 1.50 17.07
C GLY A 73 6.39 1.85 16.87
N LYS A 74 7.28 0.85 16.87
CA LYS A 74 8.73 1.03 16.68
C LYS A 74 9.13 0.65 15.26
N THR A 75 10.07 1.41 14.70
CA THR A 75 10.73 0.99 13.46
C THR A 75 11.60 -0.23 13.73
N THR A 76 11.31 -1.33 13.05
CA THR A 76 12.04 -2.61 13.20
C THR A 76 12.91 -2.94 12.00
N CYS A 77 12.71 -2.28 10.86
CA CYS A 77 13.55 -2.37 9.69
C CYS A 77 13.47 -1.09 8.85
N ASP A 78 14.54 -0.77 8.12
CA ASP A 78 14.56 0.23 7.06
C ASP A 78 15.60 -0.21 6.01
N VAL A 79 15.11 -0.72 4.88
CA VAL A 79 15.94 -1.47 3.92
C VAL A 79 15.65 -1.03 2.49
N GLN A 80 16.70 -0.91 1.68
CA GLN A 80 16.55 -0.72 0.24
C GLN A 80 16.08 -2.02 -0.39
N ILE A 81 14.99 -1.95 -1.15
CA ILE A 81 14.40 -3.11 -1.81
C ILE A 81 14.49 -3.05 -3.33
N VAL A 82 14.51 -1.85 -3.92
CA VAL A 82 14.68 -1.64 -5.36
C VAL A 82 15.82 -0.66 -5.57
N ALA A 83 16.76 -1.02 -6.44
CA ALA A 83 17.91 -0.16 -6.75
C ALA A 83 17.47 1.12 -7.49
N ARG A 84 18.21 2.21 -7.26
CA ARG A 84 17.99 3.51 -7.91
C ARG A 84 17.95 3.48 -9.44
N THR A 85 18.57 2.48 -10.06
CA THR A 85 18.62 2.29 -11.52
C THR A 85 17.38 1.58 -12.08
N GLU A 86 16.52 1.05 -11.22
CA GLU A 86 15.42 0.18 -11.62
C GLU A 86 14.05 0.84 -11.50
N ALA A 87 13.93 1.91 -10.71
CA ALA A 87 12.69 2.66 -10.53
C ALA A 87 12.73 4.02 -11.25
N LEU A 88 11.63 4.38 -11.92
CA LEU A 88 11.45 5.70 -12.50
C LEU A 88 11.38 6.77 -11.39
N GLY A 89 11.85 7.99 -11.68
CA GLY A 89 11.67 9.13 -10.76
C GLY A 89 10.19 9.44 -10.48
N SER A 90 9.88 9.61 -9.19
CA SER A 90 8.51 9.77 -8.67
C SER A 90 7.55 8.68 -9.16
N THR A 91 7.97 7.42 -9.12
CA THR A 91 7.17 6.28 -9.62
C THR A 91 5.96 6.00 -8.71
N PRO A 92 4.77 5.67 -9.24
CA PRO A 92 3.66 5.24 -8.40
C PRO A 92 3.98 3.86 -7.80
N LEU A 93 3.49 3.61 -6.58
CA LEU A 93 3.71 2.36 -5.85
C LEU A 93 2.37 1.70 -5.53
N ALA A 94 2.30 0.38 -5.68
CA ALA A 94 1.20 -0.44 -5.15
C ALA A 94 1.76 -1.72 -4.56
N VAL A 95 1.12 -2.24 -3.52
CA VAL A 95 1.58 -3.48 -2.87
C VAL A 95 0.40 -4.37 -2.50
N VAL A 96 0.58 -5.68 -2.62
CA VAL A 96 -0.37 -6.69 -2.12
C VAL A 96 0.37 -7.81 -1.39
N GLY A 97 -0.30 -8.44 -0.43
CA GLY A 97 0.20 -9.63 0.24
C GLY A 97 -0.44 -10.91 -0.26
N ASP A 98 0.37 -11.96 -0.36
CA ASP A 98 0.03 -13.35 -0.59
C ASP A 98 0.29 -14.16 0.67
N SER A 99 -0.75 -14.37 1.47
CA SER A 99 -0.65 -15.21 2.66
C SER A 99 -0.49 -16.70 2.33
N THR A 100 -0.81 -17.12 1.10
CA THR A 100 -0.70 -18.53 0.70
C THR A 100 0.75 -18.88 0.40
N LEU A 101 1.48 -17.99 -0.29
CA LEU A 101 2.91 -18.18 -0.56
C LEU A 101 3.83 -17.53 0.46
N ASN A 102 3.30 -16.80 1.44
CA ASN A 102 4.09 -15.94 2.31
C ASN A 102 4.94 -14.97 1.47
N GLU A 103 4.28 -14.31 0.51
CA GLU A 103 4.92 -13.35 -0.39
C GLU A 103 4.25 -11.98 -0.31
N TRP A 104 5.03 -10.93 -0.54
CA TRP A 104 4.49 -9.61 -0.87
C TRP A 104 4.89 -9.26 -2.29
N HIS A 105 4.02 -8.55 -3.00
CA HIS A 105 4.26 -8.12 -4.38
C HIS A 105 4.19 -6.60 -4.42
N LEU A 106 5.31 -5.94 -4.73
CA LEU A 106 5.41 -4.51 -4.94
C LEU A 106 5.46 -4.21 -6.43
N TYR A 107 4.57 -3.34 -6.87
CA TYR A 107 4.50 -2.85 -8.24
C TYR A 107 4.97 -1.41 -8.32
N PHE A 108 5.70 -1.10 -9.39
CA PHE A 108 6.19 0.24 -9.71
C PHE A 108 6.42 0.37 -11.21
N VAL A 109 6.73 1.57 -11.67
CA VAL A 109 7.14 1.84 -13.06
C VAL A 109 8.67 2.00 -13.13
N SER A 110 9.31 1.28 -14.05
CA SER A 110 10.75 1.34 -14.31
C SER A 110 11.14 2.54 -15.21
N PRO A 111 12.44 2.90 -15.32
CA PRO A 111 12.90 3.97 -16.21
C PRO A 111 12.51 3.80 -17.68
N THR A 112 12.27 2.57 -18.14
CA THR A 112 11.79 2.26 -19.49
C THR A 112 10.28 2.41 -19.65
N ASN A 113 9.59 2.95 -18.64
CA ASN A 113 8.13 3.06 -18.56
C ASN A 113 7.42 1.70 -18.59
N THR A 114 8.08 0.68 -18.03
CA THR A 114 7.52 -0.67 -17.94
C THR A 114 6.93 -0.89 -16.56
N LEU A 115 5.76 -1.52 -16.49
CA LEU A 115 5.21 -2.01 -15.23
C LEU A 115 6.12 -3.12 -14.69
N SER A 116 6.65 -2.93 -13.49
CA SER A 116 7.65 -3.81 -12.90
C SER A 116 7.21 -4.26 -11.52
N GLU A 117 7.70 -5.43 -11.12
CA GLU A 117 7.37 -6.08 -9.86
C GLU A 117 8.62 -6.58 -9.15
N TYR A 118 8.58 -6.44 -7.83
CA TYR A 118 9.45 -7.14 -6.89
C TYR A 118 8.58 -7.99 -5.97
N ILE A 119 8.98 -9.24 -5.78
CA ILE A 119 8.34 -10.22 -4.91
C ILE A 119 9.25 -10.46 -3.69
N PHE A 120 8.68 -10.41 -2.49
CA PHE A 120 9.40 -10.57 -1.22
C PHE A 120 8.86 -11.78 -0.49
N GLN A 121 9.71 -12.71 -0.08
CA GLN A 121 9.33 -13.69 0.93
C GLN A 121 9.23 -13.04 2.30
N THR A 122 8.04 -13.13 2.92
CA THR A 122 7.72 -12.44 4.18
C THR A 122 8.47 -13.00 5.38
N SER A 123 8.92 -14.26 5.29
CA SER A 123 9.61 -14.99 6.35
C SER A 123 11.14 -14.81 6.35
N THR A 124 11.73 -14.32 5.25
CA THR A 124 13.19 -14.29 5.08
C THR A 124 13.76 -12.89 4.92
N ILE A 125 12.94 -11.88 4.62
CA ILE A 125 13.43 -10.52 4.43
C ILE A 125 13.85 -9.88 5.76
N SER A 126 15.12 -9.47 5.83
CA SER A 126 15.65 -8.68 6.95
C SER A 126 16.64 -7.64 6.46
N ALA A 127 16.99 -6.69 7.33
CA ALA A 127 18.03 -5.69 7.04
C ALA A 127 19.40 -6.30 6.75
N THR A 128 19.64 -7.54 7.17
CA THR A 128 20.90 -8.25 6.97
C THR A 128 20.79 -9.38 5.96
N ASN A 129 19.59 -9.70 5.46
CA ASN A 129 19.36 -10.77 4.50
C ASN A 129 18.24 -10.43 3.50
N PRO A 130 18.57 -9.82 2.34
CA PRO A 130 17.61 -9.60 1.27
C PRO A 130 17.42 -10.83 0.36
N SER A 131 17.88 -12.03 0.73
CA SER A 131 17.88 -13.21 -0.16
C SER A 131 16.49 -13.74 -0.55
N GLY A 132 15.42 -13.20 0.03
CA GLY A 132 14.03 -13.47 -0.32
C GLY A 132 13.42 -12.55 -1.39
N ILE A 133 14.23 -11.68 -2.01
CA ILE A 133 13.76 -10.70 -3.00
C ILE A 133 13.97 -11.24 -4.42
N ARG A 134 12.88 -11.32 -5.19
CA ARG A 134 12.88 -11.65 -6.62
C ARG A 134 12.38 -10.45 -7.39
N GLY A 135 13.12 -9.99 -8.39
CA GLY A 135 12.75 -8.79 -9.14
C GLY A 135 13.68 -8.51 -10.30
N GLY A 136 13.50 -7.35 -10.93
CA GLY A 136 14.29 -6.93 -12.08
C GLY A 136 13.96 -7.70 -13.36
N THR A 137 14.75 -7.46 -14.41
CA THR A 137 14.52 -8.02 -15.76
C THR A 137 14.75 -9.52 -15.86
N SER A 138 15.42 -10.14 -14.88
CA SER A 138 15.66 -11.58 -14.83
C SER A 138 14.55 -12.37 -14.14
N CYS A 139 13.57 -11.70 -13.51
CA CYS A 139 12.47 -12.37 -12.85
C CYS A 139 11.41 -12.83 -13.88
N SER A 140 11.46 -14.10 -14.27
CA SER A 140 10.52 -14.71 -15.21
C SER A 140 9.07 -14.70 -14.73
N ASP A 141 8.88 -14.81 -13.41
CA ASP A 141 7.55 -14.95 -12.80
C ASP A 141 6.89 -13.61 -12.47
N CYS A 142 7.67 -12.53 -12.57
CA CYS A 142 7.26 -11.17 -12.28
C CYS A 142 6.57 -10.53 -13.49
N ILE A 143 5.64 -9.62 -13.26
CA ILE A 143 4.97 -8.85 -14.34
C ILE A 143 5.96 -8.09 -15.24
N THR A 144 7.17 -7.82 -14.73
CA THR A 144 8.27 -7.18 -15.45
C THR A 144 8.58 -7.88 -16.78
N SER A 145 8.47 -9.21 -16.84
CA SER A 145 8.80 -10.00 -18.03
C SER A 145 7.81 -9.79 -19.18
N GLU A 146 6.60 -9.30 -18.90
CA GLU A 146 5.58 -9.04 -19.93
C GLU A 146 5.74 -7.74 -20.69
N LEU A 147 6.62 -6.85 -20.21
CA LEU A 147 6.92 -5.57 -20.85
C LEU A 147 5.69 -4.66 -21.06
N PHE A 148 4.71 -4.69 -20.14
CA PHE A 148 3.55 -3.79 -20.21
C PHE A 148 3.99 -2.32 -20.07
N ASN A 149 3.74 -1.54 -21.12
CA ASN A 149 4.12 -0.13 -21.16
C ASN A 149 3.08 0.76 -20.46
N VAL A 150 3.55 1.64 -19.58
CA VAL A 150 2.75 2.53 -18.73
C VAL A 150 2.94 3.98 -19.17
N VAL A 151 1.87 4.78 -19.11
CA VAL A 151 1.99 6.25 -19.22
C VAL A 151 2.64 6.79 -17.96
N SER A 152 3.83 7.36 -18.11
CA SER A 152 4.66 7.80 -16.97
C SER A 152 4.73 9.31 -16.75
N THR A 153 4.26 10.10 -17.72
CA THR A 153 4.41 11.57 -17.72
C THR A 153 3.22 12.30 -17.10
N LYS A 154 2.00 11.72 -17.18
CA LYS A 154 0.75 12.25 -16.61
C LYS A 154 -0.14 11.09 -16.17
N ASN A 155 -0.92 11.28 -15.10
CA ASN A 155 -1.88 10.29 -14.57
C ASN A 155 -1.25 8.97 -14.07
N LYS A 156 -0.40 9.09 -13.05
CA LYS A 156 0.29 7.96 -12.39
C LYS A 156 -0.66 7.24 -11.42
N ALA A 157 -1.63 6.50 -11.96
CA ALA A 157 -2.44 5.59 -11.17
C ALA A 157 -1.80 4.20 -11.18
N LEU A 158 -1.60 3.62 -10.01
CA LEU A 158 -1.19 2.23 -9.84
C LEU A 158 -1.95 1.65 -8.65
N TRP A 159 -2.60 0.52 -8.88
CA TRP A 159 -3.36 -0.19 -7.85
C TRP A 159 -3.18 -1.69 -8.05
N ALA A 160 -3.20 -2.46 -6.97
CA ALA A 160 -3.09 -3.90 -7.04
C ALA A 160 -4.03 -4.56 -6.04
N MET A 161 -4.56 -5.73 -6.40
CA MET A 161 -5.38 -6.56 -5.53
C MET A 161 -5.02 -8.02 -5.70
N MET A 162 -5.09 -8.73 -4.59
CA MET A 162 -5.02 -10.17 -4.57
C MET A 162 -6.34 -10.75 -4.07
N GLN A 163 -6.74 -11.87 -4.67
CA GLN A 163 -7.83 -12.69 -4.20
C GLN A 163 -7.40 -14.15 -4.23
N ASN A 164 -7.79 -14.92 -3.22
CA ASN A 164 -7.77 -16.37 -3.30
C ASN A 164 -9.22 -16.86 -3.49
N ASP A 165 -9.48 -17.57 -4.58
CA ASP A 165 -10.79 -18.12 -4.91
C ASP A 165 -10.67 -19.63 -5.10
N ASN A 166 -11.20 -20.39 -4.14
CA ASN A 166 -11.16 -21.85 -4.12
C ASN A 166 -9.74 -22.43 -4.29
N GLY A 167 -8.75 -21.83 -3.62
CA GLY A 167 -7.34 -22.25 -3.72
C GLY A 167 -6.62 -21.74 -4.96
N VAL A 168 -7.31 -21.03 -5.86
CA VAL A 168 -6.70 -20.39 -7.03
C VAL A 168 -6.45 -18.92 -6.72
N ARG A 169 -5.17 -18.58 -6.59
CA ARG A 169 -4.72 -17.20 -6.46
C ARG A 169 -5.01 -16.40 -7.72
N LYS A 170 -5.48 -15.18 -7.55
CA LYS A 170 -5.68 -14.19 -8.61
C LYS A 170 -5.02 -12.90 -8.18
N ILE A 171 -4.03 -12.44 -8.93
CA ILE A 171 -3.40 -11.13 -8.73
C ILE A 171 -3.82 -10.24 -9.89
N ARG A 172 -4.18 -9.00 -9.58
CA ARG A 172 -4.61 -8.00 -10.56
C ARG A 172 -3.93 -6.68 -10.27
N VAL A 173 -3.44 -6.01 -11.30
CA VAL A 173 -2.73 -4.74 -11.25
C VAL A 173 -3.36 -3.80 -12.26
N TRP A 174 -3.80 -2.63 -11.82
CA TRP A 174 -4.37 -1.60 -12.66
C TRP A 174 -3.41 -0.45 -12.84
N PHE A 175 -3.27 0.00 -14.08
CA PHE A 175 -2.34 1.05 -14.48
C PHE A 175 -2.88 1.80 -15.71
N VAL A 176 -2.30 2.97 -16.01
CA VAL A 176 -2.62 3.70 -17.24
C VAL A 176 -1.71 3.20 -18.36
N SER A 177 -2.26 2.45 -19.33
CA SER A 177 -1.48 1.86 -20.43
C SER A 177 -1.07 2.89 -21.47
N ALA A 178 0.17 2.78 -21.98
CA ALA A 178 0.64 3.61 -23.10
C ALA A 178 -0.10 3.31 -24.42
N GLY A 179 -0.64 2.10 -24.58
CA GLY A 179 -1.42 1.71 -25.77
C GLY A 179 -2.82 2.30 -25.80
N GLN A 180 -3.35 2.70 -24.64
CA GLN A 180 -4.66 3.35 -24.50
C GLN A 180 -4.54 4.50 -23.47
N PRO A 181 -3.89 5.61 -23.82
CA PRO A 181 -3.66 6.71 -22.88
C PRO A 181 -4.97 7.24 -22.29
N ASN A 182 -4.92 7.67 -21.01
CA ASN A 182 -6.08 8.15 -20.24
C ASN A 182 -7.17 7.10 -19.96
N THR A 183 -6.86 5.82 -20.12
CA THR A 183 -7.74 4.73 -19.68
C THR A 183 -7.05 3.91 -18.59
N LEU A 184 -7.85 3.30 -17.71
CA LEU A 184 -7.34 2.29 -16.80
C LEU A 184 -7.26 0.96 -17.56
N THR A 185 -6.15 0.27 -17.43
CA THR A 185 -5.92 -1.08 -17.96
C THR A 185 -5.65 -2.02 -16.80
N GLU A 186 -6.14 -3.25 -16.89
CA GLU A 186 -5.89 -4.31 -15.91
C GLU A 186 -4.91 -5.32 -16.51
N ALA A 187 -3.84 -5.64 -15.77
CA ALA A 187 -3.07 -6.86 -15.96
C ALA A 187 -3.42 -7.84 -14.85
N GLY A 188 -3.54 -9.13 -15.17
CA GLY A 188 -3.80 -10.13 -14.15
C GLY A 188 -3.16 -11.48 -14.41
N LYS A 189 -3.02 -12.22 -13.32
CA LYS A 189 -2.43 -13.55 -13.25
C LYS A 189 -3.32 -14.44 -12.39
N ARG A 190 -3.59 -15.67 -12.87
CA ARG A 190 -4.40 -16.68 -12.17
C ARG A 190 -3.56 -17.93 -11.94
N GLY A 191 -3.34 -18.32 -10.70
CA GLY A 191 -2.47 -19.43 -10.33
C GLY A 191 -1.06 -19.23 -10.89
N ASP A 192 -0.64 -20.17 -11.72
CA ASP A 192 0.65 -20.19 -12.42
C ASP A 192 0.53 -19.77 -13.90
N GLU A 193 -0.63 -19.24 -14.31
CA GLU A 193 -0.78 -18.65 -15.64
C GLU A 193 0.23 -17.51 -15.85
N VAL A 194 0.58 -17.27 -17.11
CA VAL A 194 1.34 -16.09 -17.52
C VAL A 194 0.49 -14.83 -17.30
N TRP A 195 1.14 -13.72 -16.98
CA TRP A 195 0.48 -12.43 -16.86
C TRP A 195 -0.12 -12.02 -18.20
N LYS A 196 -1.30 -11.38 -18.18
CA LYS A 196 -1.96 -10.90 -19.39
C LYS A 196 -2.80 -9.68 -19.12
N LEU A 197 -3.05 -8.88 -20.15
CA LEU A 197 -4.03 -7.81 -20.10
C LEU A 197 -5.45 -8.41 -20.04
N ILE A 198 -6.27 -7.89 -19.14
CA ILE A 198 -7.65 -8.28 -18.93
C ILE A 198 -8.55 -7.17 -19.47
N GLY A 199 -9.57 -7.56 -20.24
CA GLY A 199 -10.57 -6.61 -20.75
C GLY A 199 -11.36 -5.97 -19.62
N MET A 200 -11.33 -4.65 -19.52
CA MET A 200 -12.14 -3.90 -18.56
C MET A 200 -13.53 -3.63 -19.11
N PRO A 201 -14.60 -3.64 -18.27
CA PRO A 201 -15.93 -3.27 -18.72
C PRO A 201 -15.94 -1.82 -19.21
N ASN A 202 -16.57 -1.58 -20.36
CA ASN A 202 -16.78 -0.24 -20.88
C ASN A 202 -17.59 0.54 -19.83
N GLY A 203 -17.00 1.59 -19.26
CA GLY A 203 -17.74 2.51 -18.39
C GLY A 203 -18.85 3.15 -19.19
N THR A 204 -20.11 2.90 -18.83
CA THR A 204 -21.21 3.76 -19.27
C THR A 204 -21.04 5.07 -18.53
N ALA A 205 -20.51 6.10 -19.20
CA ALA A 205 -20.59 7.46 -18.70
C ALA A 205 -22.07 7.82 -18.58
N ASN A 206 -22.55 7.99 -17.34
CA ASN A 206 -23.83 8.64 -17.05
C ASN A 206 -23.60 10.14 -16.94
#